data_AF-A0A3M8DK35-F1
#
_entry.id   AF-A0A3M8DK35-F1
#
_cell.length_a   1.000
_cell.length_b   1.000
_cell.length_c   1.000
_cell.angle_alpha   90.00
_cell.angle_beta   90.00
_cell.angle_gamma   90.00
#
_symmetry.space_group_name_H-M   'P 1'
#
loop_
_entity.id
_entity.type
_entity.pdbx_description
1 polymer ?
#
loop_
_entity_poly.entity_id
_entity_poly.type
_entity_poly.pdbx_seq_one_letter_code
_entity_poly.pdbx_strand_id
1 'polypeptide(L)'
;MKRLGTIAIATLGLGFALSGFSNTASAAEATNCPLKTAAPIQMPQQAQWFSYMPQMKFAPQFGYQQPVQTQQPVQAPAKQPVPQQPVQQAPVQQTPVAAEQPAKKAEQQVQASEVVKQVADLVNQERAKAGLKPVEMDASLNNVAQAKAADMSNNNYFDHTSPTYGSPFDMMKQFGVSFMTAGENIAMGQRTAEEVMNQWMNSEGHRQNIMNPSFTKIGVGYINGYWVQEFIG
;
A
#
# COMPACT_ATOMS: atom_id res chain seq x y z
N MET A 1 -15.83 72.28 42.25
CA MET A 1 -14.66 72.74 43.04
C MET A 1 -13.70 71.55 43.13
N LYS A 2 -12.55 71.56 42.43
CA LYS A 2 -11.19 71.94 42.92
C LYS A 2 -10.80 71.07 44.14
N ARG A 3 -9.72 70.26 44.22
CA ARG A 3 -8.34 70.21 43.65
C ARG A 3 -7.80 68.77 43.84
N LEU A 4 -7.11 68.14 42.87
CA LEU A 4 -5.64 68.07 42.68
C LEU A 4 -4.82 67.51 43.87
N GLY A 5 -4.09 66.42 43.61
CA GLY A 5 -3.02 65.88 44.46
C GLY A 5 -2.20 64.82 43.71
N THR A 6 -1.17 65.26 42.99
CA THR A 6 -0.09 64.44 42.41
C THR A 6 0.97 64.20 43.48
N ILE A 7 1.43 62.96 43.67
CA ILE A 7 2.74 62.66 44.30
C ILE A 7 3.45 61.59 43.48
N ALA A 8 4.74 61.84 43.25
CA ALA A 8 5.67 61.09 42.43
C ALA A 8 6.52 60.10 43.28
N ILE A 9 6.85 58.98 42.62
CA ILE A 9 8.10 58.17 42.65
C ILE A 9 8.67 57.70 44.00
N ALA A 10 8.77 56.36 44.13
CA ALA A 10 9.90 55.70 44.79
C ALA A 10 10.16 54.33 44.13
N THR A 11 11.22 54.27 43.33
CA THR A 11 11.86 53.01 42.90
C THR A 11 12.59 52.38 44.09
N LEU A 12 12.25 51.15 44.43
CA LEU A 12 13.07 50.25 45.24
C LEU A 12 13.15 48.92 44.51
N GLY A 13 14.34 48.65 43.95
CA GLY A 13 14.70 47.34 43.46
C GLY A 13 14.84 46.37 44.63
N LEU A 14 14.24 45.20 44.50
CA LEU A 14 14.55 44.04 45.31
C LEU A 14 14.73 42.86 44.36
N GLY A 15 15.96 42.35 44.36
CA GLY A 15 16.37 41.26 43.50
C GLY A 15 15.69 39.94 43.84
N PHE A 16 15.53 39.12 42.81
CA PHE A 16 15.41 37.68 42.94
C PHE A 16 16.47 37.03 42.07
N ALA A 17 17.58 36.66 42.70
CA ALA A 17 18.50 35.67 42.18
C ALA A 17 17.86 34.30 42.44
N LEU A 18 17.38 33.62 41.41
CA LEU A 18 17.10 32.19 41.49
C LEU A 18 18.40 31.45 41.18
N SER A 19 19.02 30.96 42.25
CA SER A 19 20.10 29.99 42.25
C SER A 19 19.72 28.76 41.45
N GLY A 20 20.65 28.33 40.60
CA GLY A 20 20.54 27.12 39.80
C GLY A 20 20.44 25.86 40.66
N PHE A 21 19.56 24.95 40.24
CA PHE A 21 19.67 23.54 40.55
C PHE A 21 20.22 22.84 39.32
N SER A 22 21.49 22.43 39.42
CA SER A 22 22.07 21.44 38.53
C SER A 22 21.35 20.12 38.76
N ASN A 23 20.66 19.60 37.74
CA ASN A 23 20.23 18.21 37.74
C ASN A 23 21.26 17.41 36.96
N THR A 24 22.13 16.72 37.70
CA THR A 24 23.03 15.70 37.18
C THR A 24 22.19 14.52 36.71
N ALA A 25 22.06 14.35 35.39
CA ALA A 25 21.61 13.10 34.81
C ALA A 25 22.73 12.05 35.03
N SER A 26 22.48 11.12 35.93
CA SER A 26 23.29 9.93 36.12
C SER A 26 23.20 9.07 34.85
N ALA A 27 24.34 8.87 34.20
CA ALA A 27 24.51 7.89 33.16
C ALA A 27 24.37 6.49 33.79
N ALA A 28 23.27 5.80 33.49
CA ALA A 28 23.19 4.36 33.63
C ALA A 28 23.70 3.73 32.33
N GLU A 29 24.76 2.93 32.48
CA GLU A 29 25.47 2.23 31.44
C GLU A 29 24.54 1.24 30.72
N ALA A 30 24.21 1.53 29.46
CA ALA A 30 23.60 0.56 28.56
C ALA A 30 24.71 -0.36 28.03
N THR A 31 24.69 -1.59 28.51
CA THR A 31 25.54 -2.69 28.10
C THR A 31 25.35 -3.00 26.61
N ASN A 32 26.47 -3.18 25.91
CA ASN A 32 26.59 -3.46 24.48
C ASN A 32 25.62 -4.54 23.96
N CYS A 33 24.76 -4.16 23.01
CA CYS A 33 24.18 -5.08 22.03
C CYS A 33 24.69 -4.69 20.63
N PRO A 34 25.35 -5.57 19.86
CA PRO A 34 25.80 -5.22 18.52
C PRO A 34 24.58 -5.08 17.59
N LEU A 35 24.29 -3.83 17.18
CA LEU A 35 23.46 -3.53 16.02
C LEU A 35 24.11 -4.16 14.79
N LYS A 36 23.55 -5.28 14.34
CA LYS A 36 23.84 -5.83 13.02
C LYS A 36 23.34 -4.80 12.01
N THR A 37 24.27 -4.09 11.39
CA THR A 37 24.00 -3.20 10.26
C THR A 37 23.27 -3.99 9.19
N ALA A 38 21.96 -3.74 9.05
CA ALA A 38 21.22 -4.21 7.89
C ALA A 38 21.80 -3.48 6.67
N ALA A 39 22.32 -4.26 5.71
CA ALA A 39 22.76 -3.74 4.42
C ALA A 39 21.60 -2.98 3.75
N PRO A 40 21.88 -1.89 3.01
CA PRO A 40 20.83 -1.18 2.29
C PRO A 40 20.19 -2.13 1.28
N ILE A 41 18.88 -2.37 1.41
CA ILE A 41 18.09 -3.00 0.35
C ILE A 41 18.07 -2.01 -0.81
N GLN A 42 18.87 -2.30 -1.82
CA GLN A 42 18.93 -1.54 -3.05
C GLN A 42 17.60 -1.77 -3.80
N MET A 43 16.71 -0.78 -3.73
CA MET A 43 15.44 -0.82 -4.46
C MET A 43 15.71 -0.78 -5.97
N PRO A 44 15.07 -1.64 -6.79
CA PRO A 44 15.08 -1.44 -8.22
C PRO A 44 14.30 -0.17 -8.56
N GLN A 45 14.91 0.65 -9.41
CA GLN A 45 14.44 1.97 -9.84
C GLN A 45 13.18 1.84 -10.72
N GLN A 46 11.98 1.79 -10.12
CA GLN A 46 10.69 1.67 -10.84
C GLN A 46 10.15 2.99 -11.41
N ALA A 47 11.00 3.99 -11.64
CA ALA A 47 10.55 5.29 -12.14
C ALA A 47 10.73 5.39 -13.65
N GLN A 48 9.90 4.74 -14.48
CA GLN A 48 9.89 4.98 -15.93
C GLN A 48 8.50 4.74 -16.55
N TRP A 49 7.51 5.62 -16.32
CA TRP A 49 6.31 5.63 -17.19
C TRP A 49 5.71 6.99 -17.54
N PHE A 50 6.26 8.13 -17.09
CA PHE A 50 5.75 9.47 -17.44
C PHE A 50 5.80 9.85 -18.93
N SER A 51 6.17 8.94 -19.83
CA SER A 51 6.35 9.20 -21.26
C SER A 51 5.50 8.30 -22.14
N TYR A 52 4.16 8.33 -22.07
CA TYR A 52 3.31 7.85 -23.18
C TYR A 52 1.89 8.42 -23.15
N MET A 53 1.65 9.51 -23.90
CA MET A 53 0.40 9.85 -24.59
C MET A 53 0.74 10.64 -25.89
N PRO A 54 -0.05 10.56 -26.97
CA PRO A 54 0.40 9.98 -28.25
C PRO A 54 0.73 10.98 -29.38
N GLN A 55 1.60 10.57 -30.30
CA GLN A 55 1.48 10.89 -31.73
C GLN A 55 1.69 9.62 -32.57
N MET A 56 0.58 9.12 -33.12
CA MET A 56 0.53 7.97 -34.03
C MET A 56 1.30 8.26 -35.32
N LYS A 57 2.22 7.37 -35.77
CA LYS A 57 2.48 7.00 -37.19
C LYS A 57 3.15 5.61 -37.32
N PHE A 58 2.45 4.71 -38.02
CA PHE A 58 2.86 3.57 -38.86
C PHE A 58 4.15 2.74 -38.59
N ALA A 59 3.94 1.47 -38.18
CA ALA A 59 4.46 0.15 -38.67
C ALA A 59 5.97 -0.09 -38.99
N PRO A 60 6.47 -1.33 -39.22
CA PRO A 60 6.08 -2.68 -38.76
C PRO A 60 7.27 -3.57 -38.22
N GLN A 61 6.92 -4.67 -37.52
CA GLN A 61 7.53 -6.03 -37.54
C GLN A 61 9.02 -6.23 -37.21
N PHE A 62 9.33 -6.79 -36.04
CA PHE A 62 10.47 -7.70 -35.86
C PHE A 62 10.12 -8.81 -34.88
N GLY A 63 10.21 -10.05 -35.36
CA GLY A 63 9.96 -11.27 -34.60
C GLY A 63 11.13 -11.64 -33.69
N TYR A 64 10.79 -12.20 -32.55
CA TYR A 64 11.71 -13.00 -31.75
C TYR A 64 11.10 -14.38 -31.55
N GLN A 65 11.68 -15.36 -32.25
CA GLN A 65 11.59 -16.77 -31.91
C GLN A 65 12.64 -17.01 -30.80
N GLN A 66 12.22 -17.58 -29.68
CA GLN A 66 13.10 -18.17 -28.67
C GLN A 66 12.82 -19.69 -28.63
N PRO A 67 13.85 -20.56 -28.58
CA PRO A 67 13.69 -22.00 -28.70
C PRO A 67 13.14 -22.64 -27.42
N VAL A 68 12.14 -23.51 -27.57
CA VAL A 68 11.65 -24.37 -26.48
C VAL A 68 12.48 -25.65 -26.49
N GLN A 69 13.35 -25.85 -25.49
CA GLN A 69 13.97 -27.15 -25.23
C GLN A 69 12.96 -28.07 -24.55
N THR A 70 12.60 -29.13 -25.25
CA THR A 70 11.81 -30.27 -24.76
C THR A 70 12.61 -31.08 -23.74
N GLN A 71 12.08 -31.28 -22.54
CA GLN A 71 12.46 -32.40 -21.68
C GLN A 71 11.30 -33.38 -21.61
N GLN A 72 11.54 -34.60 -22.11
CA GLN A 72 10.62 -35.73 -22.04
C GLN A 72 10.58 -36.31 -20.61
N PRO A 73 9.41 -36.76 -20.12
CA PRO A 73 9.31 -37.47 -18.84
C PRO A 73 9.78 -38.94 -18.96
N VAL A 74 10.57 -39.37 -17.99
CA VAL A 74 11.07 -40.75 -17.84
C VAL A 74 9.95 -41.67 -17.34
N GLN A 75 9.73 -42.79 -18.02
CA GLN A 75 8.75 -43.82 -17.69
C GLN A 75 9.22 -44.69 -16.51
N ALA A 76 8.31 -44.98 -15.57
CA ALA A 76 8.46 -46.00 -14.54
C ALA A 76 7.54 -47.21 -14.85
N PRO A 77 7.92 -48.45 -14.50
CA PRO A 77 7.30 -49.67 -15.01
C PRO A 77 5.93 -50.00 -14.40
N ALA A 78 5.11 -50.68 -15.22
CA ALA A 78 3.72 -51.07 -15.01
C ALA A 78 3.48 -52.01 -13.81
N LYS A 79 2.37 -51.79 -13.10
CA LYS A 79 1.72 -52.76 -12.22
C LYS A 79 0.36 -53.16 -12.82
N GLN A 80 0.10 -54.46 -12.81
CA GLN A 80 -1.04 -55.16 -13.41
C GLN A 80 -2.40 -54.76 -12.80
N PRO A 81 -3.52 -54.96 -13.53
CA PRO A 81 -4.87 -54.60 -13.08
C PRO A 81 -5.43 -55.62 -12.06
N VAL A 82 -6.00 -55.10 -10.97
CA VAL A 82 -6.74 -55.89 -9.97
C VAL A 82 -8.24 -55.85 -10.30
N PRO A 83 -8.98 -56.98 -10.27
CA PRO A 83 -10.41 -57.01 -10.60
C PRO A 83 -11.27 -56.23 -9.60
N GLN A 84 -12.21 -55.42 -10.10
CA GLN A 84 -13.21 -54.73 -9.29
C GLN A 84 -14.43 -55.62 -9.04
N GLN A 85 -14.74 -55.91 -7.77
CA GLN A 85 -16.08 -56.33 -7.32
C GLN A 85 -16.83 -55.11 -6.75
N PRO A 86 -18.17 -55.04 -6.94
CA PRO A 86 -18.96 -53.87 -6.54
C PRO A 86 -19.22 -53.87 -5.03
N VAL A 87 -18.72 -52.85 -4.32
CA VAL A 87 -19.07 -52.59 -2.90
C VAL A 87 -20.21 -51.58 -2.83
N GLN A 88 -21.29 -52.01 -2.20
CA GLN A 88 -22.52 -51.27 -1.93
C GLN A 88 -22.26 -50.05 -1.03
N GLN A 89 -22.95 -48.94 -1.32
CA GLN A 89 -22.93 -47.71 -0.53
C GLN A 89 -23.64 -47.92 0.82
N ALA A 90 -22.94 -47.66 1.92
CA ALA A 90 -23.53 -47.48 3.24
C ALA A 90 -23.81 -45.98 3.49
N PRO A 91 -24.85 -45.61 4.26
CA PRO A 91 -25.33 -44.24 4.36
C PRO A 91 -24.41 -43.35 5.21
N VAL A 92 -24.16 -42.14 4.71
CA VAL A 92 -23.33 -41.11 5.33
C VAL A 92 -24.04 -40.55 6.56
N GLN A 93 -23.49 -40.80 7.76
CA GLN A 93 -23.86 -40.02 8.95
C GLN A 93 -23.18 -38.66 8.86
N GLN A 94 -24.00 -37.61 8.78
CA GLN A 94 -23.56 -36.21 8.80
C GLN A 94 -23.19 -35.83 10.24
N THR A 95 -21.91 -35.66 10.51
CA THR A 95 -21.44 -34.86 11.65
C THR A 95 -21.52 -33.38 11.25
N PRO A 96 -22.13 -32.48 12.05
CA PRO A 96 -22.12 -31.07 11.75
C PRO A 96 -20.74 -30.49 12.10
N VAL A 97 -19.94 -30.10 11.09
CA VAL A 97 -18.77 -29.23 11.30
C VAL A 97 -19.26 -27.78 11.27
N ALA A 98 -19.42 -27.22 12.45
CA ALA A 98 -19.87 -25.86 12.70
C ALA A 98 -18.74 -24.82 12.51
N ALA A 99 -19.00 -23.83 11.66
CA ALA A 99 -18.93 -22.39 11.97
C ALA A 99 -17.61 -21.65 12.29
N GLU A 100 -16.39 -22.18 12.11
CA GLU A 100 -15.17 -21.40 12.45
C GLU A 100 -14.56 -20.57 11.29
N GLN A 101 -14.89 -20.89 10.04
CA GLN A 101 -14.32 -20.26 8.84
C GLN A 101 -14.93 -18.90 8.42
N PRO A 102 -16.22 -18.59 8.67
CA PRO A 102 -16.80 -17.29 8.32
C PRO A 102 -16.27 -16.12 9.16
N ALA A 103 -15.95 -16.35 10.44
CA ALA A 103 -15.57 -15.29 11.39
C ALA A 103 -14.19 -14.69 11.09
N LYS A 104 -13.17 -15.52 10.83
CA LYS A 104 -11.82 -15.03 10.47
C LYS A 104 -11.81 -14.23 9.17
N LYS A 105 -12.59 -14.65 8.17
CA LYS A 105 -12.68 -13.93 6.89
C LYS A 105 -13.40 -12.58 7.06
N ALA A 106 -14.45 -12.53 7.88
CA ALA A 106 -15.14 -11.29 8.19
C ALA A 106 -14.25 -10.30 8.98
N GLU A 107 -13.51 -10.78 9.99
CA GLU A 107 -12.57 -9.95 10.76
C GLU A 107 -11.42 -9.42 9.90
N GLN A 108 -10.83 -10.25 9.04
CA GLN A 108 -9.78 -9.82 8.10
C GLN A 108 -10.31 -8.81 7.08
N GLN A 109 -11.54 -8.97 6.60
CA GLN A 109 -12.17 -8.04 5.66
C GLN A 109 -12.48 -6.69 6.32
N VAL A 110 -12.93 -6.68 7.58
CA VAL A 110 -13.16 -5.45 8.35
C VAL A 110 -11.83 -4.73 8.59
N GLN A 111 -10.78 -5.44 9.02
CA GLN A 111 -9.46 -4.85 9.23
C GLN A 111 -8.86 -4.29 7.93
N ALA A 112 -8.99 -5.00 6.81
CA ALA A 112 -8.56 -4.49 5.51
C ALA A 112 -9.31 -3.21 5.12
N SER A 113 -10.63 -3.15 5.38
CA SER A 113 -11.44 -1.96 5.08
C SER A 113 -11.06 -0.73 5.92
N GLU A 114 -10.73 -0.93 7.20
CA GLU A 114 -10.26 0.14 8.08
C GLU A 114 -8.88 0.66 7.65
N VAL A 115 -7.96 -0.25 7.33
CA VAL A 115 -6.61 0.08 6.85
C VAL A 115 -6.64 0.83 5.51
N VAL A 116 -7.51 0.41 4.58
CA VAL A 116 -7.74 1.10 3.29
C VAL A 116 -8.20 2.54 3.52
N LYS A 117 -9.14 2.75 4.45
CA LYS A 117 -9.61 4.09 4.79
C LYS A 117 -8.51 4.95 5.41
N GLN A 118 -7.70 4.38 6.31
CA GLN A 118 -6.57 5.09 6.94
C GLN A 118 -5.57 5.60 5.90
N VAL A 119 -5.26 4.82 4.86
CA VAL A 119 -4.37 5.26 3.77
C VAL A 119 -4.95 6.47 3.04
N ALA A 120 -6.26 6.45 2.70
CA ALA A 120 -6.91 7.59 2.03
C ALA A 120 -6.92 8.85 2.92
N ASP A 121 -7.15 8.69 4.22
CA ASP A 121 -7.09 9.78 5.19
C ASP A 121 -5.67 10.38 5.26
N LEU A 122 -4.62 9.54 5.29
CA LEU A 122 -3.22 9.98 5.29
C LEU A 122 -2.84 10.70 3.98
N VAL A 123 -3.30 10.22 2.83
CA VAL A 123 -3.16 10.94 1.55
C VAL A 123 -3.76 12.34 1.65
N ASN A 124 -4.98 12.46 2.19
CA ASN A 124 -5.64 13.75 2.33
C ASN A 124 -4.95 14.67 3.34
N GLN A 125 -4.31 14.13 4.39
CA GLN A 125 -3.47 14.92 5.29
C GLN A 125 -2.26 15.51 4.56
N GLU A 126 -1.56 14.72 3.75
CA GLU A 126 -0.41 15.20 2.97
C GLU A 126 -0.84 16.22 1.91
N ARG A 127 -1.96 15.98 1.23
CA ARG A 127 -2.54 16.93 0.27
C ARG A 127 -2.94 18.24 0.93
N ALA A 128 -3.52 18.20 2.14
CA ALA A 128 -3.86 19.40 2.90
C ALA A 128 -2.63 20.22 3.28
N LYS A 129 -1.51 19.58 3.68
CA LYS A 129 -0.23 20.27 3.94
C LYS A 129 0.28 21.03 2.71
N ALA A 130 0.00 20.52 1.51
CA ALA A 130 0.35 21.13 0.24
C ALA A 130 -0.71 22.12 -0.31
N GLY A 131 -1.81 22.36 0.41
CA GLY A 131 -2.91 23.22 -0.05
C GLY A 131 -3.73 22.64 -1.20
N LEU A 132 -3.67 21.33 -1.43
CA LEU A 132 -4.42 20.62 -2.46
C LEU A 132 -5.81 20.21 -1.97
N LYS A 133 -6.76 20.11 -2.90
CA LYS A 133 -8.09 19.56 -2.60
C LYS A 133 -7.98 18.08 -2.20
N PRO A 134 -8.81 17.61 -1.25
CA PRO A 134 -8.84 16.19 -0.91
C PRO A 134 -9.32 15.35 -2.10
N VAL A 135 -8.86 14.11 -2.16
CA VAL A 135 -9.44 13.07 -3.01
C VAL A 135 -10.55 12.36 -2.24
N GLU A 136 -11.61 11.96 -2.95
CA GLU A 136 -12.71 11.19 -2.38
C GLU A 136 -12.53 9.70 -2.68
N MET A 137 -12.78 8.84 -1.70
CA MET A 137 -12.77 7.40 -1.95
C MET A 137 -13.87 7.02 -2.95
N ASP A 138 -13.50 6.23 -3.96
CA ASP A 138 -14.43 5.69 -4.95
C ASP A 138 -14.53 4.17 -4.83
N ALA A 139 -15.75 3.65 -4.69
CA ALA A 139 -15.98 2.23 -4.46
C ALA A 139 -15.60 1.36 -5.68
N SER A 140 -15.80 1.86 -6.90
CA SER A 140 -15.42 1.14 -8.12
C SER A 140 -13.90 1.08 -8.23
N LEU A 141 -13.22 2.18 -7.89
CA LEU A 141 -11.76 2.25 -7.89
C LEU A 141 -11.13 1.41 -6.76
N ASN A 142 -11.77 1.31 -5.59
CA ASN A 142 -11.38 0.36 -4.55
C ASN A 142 -11.43 -1.08 -5.06
N ASN A 143 -12.45 -1.45 -5.84
CA ASN A 143 -12.55 -2.79 -6.42
C ASN A 143 -11.40 -3.07 -7.40
N VAL A 144 -11.00 -2.08 -8.19
CA VAL A 144 -9.83 -2.17 -9.09
C VAL A 144 -8.56 -2.39 -8.27
N ALA A 145 -8.29 -1.51 -7.31
CA ALA A 145 -7.09 -1.56 -6.48
C ALA A 145 -6.99 -2.89 -5.70
N GLN A 146 -8.12 -3.36 -5.16
CA GLN A 146 -8.19 -4.64 -4.46
C GLN A 146 -7.94 -5.83 -5.40
N ALA A 147 -8.53 -5.82 -6.60
CA ALA A 147 -8.30 -6.85 -7.60
C ALA A 147 -6.84 -6.86 -8.07
N LYS A 148 -6.21 -5.69 -8.21
CA LYS A 148 -4.80 -5.56 -8.56
C LYS A 148 -3.89 -6.12 -7.47
N ALA A 149 -4.16 -5.79 -6.21
CA ALA A 149 -3.43 -6.34 -5.07
C ALA A 149 -3.55 -7.87 -5.00
N ALA A 150 -4.76 -8.39 -5.23
CA ALA A 150 -5.02 -9.83 -5.29
C ALA A 150 -4.30 -10.50 -6.48
N ASP A 151 -4.29 -9.85 -7.65
CA ASP A 151 -3.59 -10.35 -8.83
C ASP A 151 -2.08 -10.45 -8.59
N MET A 152 -1.45 -9.40 -8.03
CA MET A 152 -0.04 -9.43 -7.61
C MET A 152 0.23 -10.55 -6.59
N SER A 153 -0.62 -10.65 -5.57
CA SER A 153 -0.47 -11.68 -4.53
C SER A 153 -0.64 -13.11 -5.06
N ASN A 154 -1.60 -13.35 -5.97
CA ASN A 154 -1.91 -14.69 -6.44
C ASN A 154 -0.92 -15.16 -7.51
N ASN A 155 -0.43 -14.23 -8.34
CA ASN A 155 0.47 -14.54 -9.45
C ASN A 155 1.94 -14.29 -9.11
N ASN A 156 2.27 -13.93 -7.85
CA ASN A 156 3.62 -13.74 -7.33
C ASN A 156 4.47 -12.78 -8.17
N TYR A 157 3.92 -11.61 -8.49
CA TYR A 157 4.63 -10.56 -9.21
C TYR A 157 4.44 -9.20 -8.54
N PHE A 158 5.36 -8.28 -8.83
CA PHE A 158 5.32 -6.91 -8.32
C PHE A 158 5.67 -5.94 -9.45
N ASP A 159 4.67 -5.58 -10.24
CA ASP A 159 4.78 -4.71 -11.41
C ASP A 159 3.46 -3.96 -11.63
N HIS A 160 3.52 -2.77 -12.22
CA HIS A 160 2.33 -2.02 -12.64
C HIS A 160 1.53 -2.78 -13.71
N THR A 161 2.22 -3.45 -14.64
CA THR A 161 1.58 -4.24 -15.69
C THR A 161 1.16 -5.60 -15.15
N SER A 162 -0.15 -5.85 -15.13
CA SER A 162 -0.70 -7.15 -14.81
C SER A 162 -0.55 -8.12 -15.99
N PRO A 163 -0.09 -9.38 -15.75
CA PRO A 163 -0.12 -10.43 -16.75
C PRO A 163 -1.57 -10.86 -17.10
N THR A 164 -2.54 -10.57 -16.22
CA THR A 164 -3.96 -10.92 -16.38
C THR A 164 -4.74 -9.77 -17.03
N TYR A 165 -4.52 -8.55 -16.57
CA TYR A 165 -5.36 -7.38 -16.87
C TYR A 165 -4.67 -6.30 -17.72
N GLY A 166 -3.38 -6.43 -18.02
CA GLY A 166 -2.63 -5.41 -18.77
C GLY A 166 -2.19 -4.23 -17.90
N SER A 167 -2.11 -3.03 -18.48
CA SER A 167 -1.73 -1.83 -17.72
C SER A 167 -2.79 -1.50 -16.65
N PRO A 168 -2.46 -0.68 -15.62
CA PRO A 168 -3.45 -0.23 -14.63
C PRO A 168 -4.66 0.44 -15.29
N PHE A 169 -4.42 1.17 -16.38
CA PHE A 169 -5.44 1.86 -17.17
C PHE A 169 -6.36 0.90 -17.95
N ASP A 170 -5.81 -0.21 -18.45
CA ASP A 170 -6.61 -1.26 -19.09
C ASP A 170 -7.46 -1.97 -18.05
N MET A 171 -6.92 -2.21 -16.86
CA MET A 171 -7.63 -2.81 -15.75
C MET A 171 -8.80 -1.92 -15.27
N MET A 172 -8.56 -0.62 -15.07
CA MET A 172 -9.62 0.34 -14.76
C MET A 172 -10.76 0.30 -15.79
N LYS A 173 -10.44 0.31 -17.08
CA LYS A 173 -11.44 0.24 -18.16
C LYS A 173 -12.22 -1.08 -18.16
N GLN A 174 -11.54 -2.21 -17.93
CA GLN A 174 -12.19 -3.53 -17.83
C GLN A 174 -13.17 -3.60 -16.67
N PHE A 175 -12.90 -2.87 -15.59
CA PHE A 175 -13.76 -2.76 -14.42
C PHE A 175 -14.84 -1.66 -14.58
N GLY A 176 -14.95 -1.04 -15.75
CA GLY A 176 -15.95 -0.02 -16.06
C GLY A 176 -15.64 1.36 -15.47
N VAL A 177 -14.42 1.61 -15.01
CA VAL A 177 -13.99 2.92 -14.52
C VAL A 177 -13.61 3.81 -15.70
N SER A 178 -14.22 5.00 -15.75
CA SER A 178 -13.91 6.05 -16.72
C SER A 178 -13.13 7.18 -16.06
N PHE A 179 -12.14 7.74 -16.76
CA PHE A 179 -11.27 8.78 -16.24
C PHE A 179 -10.69 9.63 -17.38
N MET A 180 -10.30 10.88 -17.08
CA MET A 180 -9.50 11.71 -17.98
C MET A 180 -8.02 11.61 -17.67
N THR A 181 -7.69 11.50 -16.39
CA THR A 181 -6.34 11.25 -15.90
C THR A 181 -6.37 10.13 -14.88
N ALA A 182 -5.30 9.33 -14.82
CA ALA A 182 -5.17 8.25 -13.85
C ALA A 182 -3.71 8.05 -13.44
N GLY A 183 -3.50 7.45 -12.28
CA GLY A 183 -2.19 7.07 -11.77
C GLY A 183 -2.27 5.96 -10.74
N GLU A 184 -1.21 5.17 -10.63
CA GLU A 184 -1.11 4.04 -9.71
C GLU A 184 0.14 4.18 -8.82
N ASN A 185 -0.01 3.89 -7.53
CA ASN A 185 1.11 3.58 -6.64
C ASN A 185 0.97 2.15 -6.13
N ILE A 186 2.05 1.36 -6.17
CA ILE A 186 2.10 0.02 -5.59
C ILE A 186 3.20 -0.06 -4.54
N ALA A 187 3.00 -0.89 -3.52
CA ALA A 187 4.01 -1.19 -2.52
C ALA A 187 3.85 -2.62 -1.99
N MET A 188 4.93 -3.15 -1.39
CA MET A 188 4.92 -4.48 -0.81
C MET A 188 5.80 -4.54 0.45
N GLY A 189 5.30 -5.23 1.48
CA GLY A 189 6.04 -5.60 2.68
C GLY A 189 5.82 -4.70 3.90
N GLN A 190 5.11 -3.58 3.75
CA GLN A 190 4.73 -2.68 4.84
C GLN A 190 3.56 -3.28 5.61
N ARG A 191 3.56 -3.08 6.94
CA ARG A 191 2.61 -3.69 7.86
C ARG A 191 1.47 -2.76 8.23
N THR A 192 1.68 -1.45 8.12
CA THR A 192 0.68 -0.44 8.50
C THR A 192 0.49 0.61 7.41
N ALA A 193 -0.63 1.34 7.50
CA ALA A 193 -0.94 2.45 6.61
C ALA A 193 0.12 3.57 6.69
N GLU A 194 0.66 3.85 7.87
CA GLU A 194 1.70 4.86 8.09
C GLU A 194 3.04 4.43 7.46
N GLU A 195 3.41 3.16 7.59
CA GLU A 195 4.64 2.64 6.99
C GLU A 195 4.61 2.77 5.45
N VAL A 196 3.50 2.36 4.83
CA VAL A 196 3.35 2.45 3.37
C VAL A 196 3.23 3.89 2.89
N MET A 197 2.52 4.74 3.64
CA MET A 197 2.41 6.16 3.30
C MET A 197 3.78 6.85 3.37
N ASN A 198 4.56 6.58 4.42
CA ASN A 198 5.91 7.13 4.54
C ASN A 198 6.81 6.67 3.38
N GLN A 199 6.70 5.39 2.97
CA GLN A 199 7.44 4.88 1.82
C GLN A 199 7.05 5.61 0.51
N TRP A 200 5.76 5.74 0.21
CA TRP A 200 5.30 6.44 -0.99
C TRP A 200 5.72 7.90 -0.98
N MET A 201 5.58 8.60 0.14
CA MET A 201 6.04 9.98 0.24
C MET A 201 7.54 10.09 0.03
N ASN A 202 8.36 9.19 0.56
CA ASN A 202 9.81 9.26 0.36
C ASN A 202 10.29 8.87 -1.05
N SER A 203 9.37 8.52 -1.97
CA SER A 203 9.67 8.25 -3.37
C SER A 203 9.08 9.33 -4.27
N GLU A 204 9.92 9.97 -5.09
CA GLU A 204 9.51 11.08 -5.96
C GLU A 204 8.34 10.70 -6.88
N GLY A 205 8.42 9.54 -7.56
CA GLY A 205 7.36 9.11 -8.48
C GLY A 205 6.02 8.86 -7.78
N HIS A 206 6.03 8.19 -6.62
CA HIS A 206 4.80 7.93 -5.88
C HIS A 206 4.22 9.20 -5.25
N ARG A 207 5.08 10.08 -4.72
CA ARG A 207 4.69 11.39 -4.19
C ARG A 207 4.04 12.26 -5.26
N GLN A 208 4.56 12.25 -6.49
CA GLN A 208 3.97 13.01 -7.60
C GLN A 208 2.53 12.59 -7.89
N ASN A 209 2.21 11.28 -7.83
CA ASN A 209 0.82 10.83 -7.95
C ASN A 209 -0.05 11.37 -6.80
N ILE A 210 0.40 11.22 -5.55
CA ILE A 210 -0.34 11.70 -4.35
C ILE A 210 -0.59 13.21 -4.42
N MET A 211 0.38 13.98 -4.93
CA MET A 211 0.34 15.44 -5.03
C MET A 211 -0.25 15.97 -6.34
N ASN A 212 -0.70 15.11 -7.25
CA ASN A 212 -1.26 15.59 -8.51
C ASN A 212 -2.60 16.30 -8.26
N PRO A 213 -2.73 17.60 -8.62
CA PRO A 213 -3.94 18.38 -8.39
C PRO A 213 -5.11 17.94 -9.28
N SER A 214 -4.83 17.20 -10.36
CA SER A 214 -5.86 16.74 -11.30
C SER A 214 -6.66 15.57 -10.75
N PHE A 215 -6.13 14.82 -9.77
CA PHE A 215 -6.86 13.72 -9.16
C PHE A 215 -7.89 14.21 -8.17
N THR A 216 -9.08 13.63 -8.27
CA THR A 216 -10.25 13.94 -7.42
C THR A 216 -10.79 12.71 -6.70
N LYS A 217 -10.44 11.51 -7.16
CA LYS A 217 -10.85 10.24 -6.54
C LYS A 217 -9.65 9.33 -6.26
N ILE A 218 -9.81 8.47 -5.26
CA ILE A 218 -8.85 7.45 -4.89
C ILE A 218 -9.54 6.10 -4.65
N GLY A 219 -8.89 5.02 -5.09
CA GLY A 219 -9.16 3.65 -4.67
C GLY A 219 -7.95 3.09 -3.93
N VAL A 220 -8.16 2.32 -2.87
CA VAL A 220 -7.07 1.66 -2.14
C VAL A 220 -7.38 0.17 -1.99
N GLY A 221 -6.37 -0.66 -2.21
CA GLY A 221 -6.44 -2.11 -2.07
C GLY A 221 -5.31 -2.63 -1.19
N TYR A 222 -5.63 -3.64 -0.37
CA TYR A 222 -4.64 -4.32 0.46
C TYR A 222 -4.94 -5.81 0.57
N ILE A 223 -3.94 -6.65 0.32
CA ILE A 223 -3.99 -8.09 0.64
C ILE A 223 -2.58 -8.67 0.74
N ASN A 224 -2.33 -9.52 1.74
CA ASN A 224 -1.08 -10.27 1.90
C ASN A 224 0.20 -9.42 1.81
N GLY A 225 0.16 -8.18 2.30
CA GLY A 225 1.32 -7.28 2.26
C GLY A 225 1.49 -6.52 0.94
N TYR A 226 0.62 -6.71 -0.05
CA TYR A 226 0.55 -5.92 -1.27
C TYR A 226 -0.41 -4.74 -1.09
N TRP A 227 0.05 -3.55 -1.44
CA TRP A 227 -0.67 -2.30 -1.34
C TRP A 227 -0.83 -1.68 -2.72
N VAL A 228 -2.00 -1.14 -3.00
CA VAL A 228 -2.30 -0.43 -4.24
C VAL A 228 -3.07 0.85 -3.92
N GLN A 229 -2.65 1.97 -4.51
CA GLN A 229 -3.46 3.18 -4.65
C GLN A 229 -3.72 3.39 -6.13
N GLU A 230 -4.98 3.62 -6.46
CA GLU A 230 -5.41 4.03 -7.79
C GLU A 230 -6.01 5.42 -7.68
N PHE A 231 -5.64 6.32 -8.59
CA PHE A 231 -6.14 7.69 -8.63
C PHE A 231 -6.81 7.96 -9.96
N ILE A 232 -7.90 8.71 -9.94
CA ILE A 232 -8.52 9.25 -11.17
C ILE A 232 -8.92 10.72 -11.01
N GLY A 233 -9.04 11.40 -12.14
CA GLY A 233 -9.54 12.76 -12.27
C GLY A 233 -10.35 12.98 -13.53
#